data_AF-A0A9P5EY19-F1
#
_entry.id   AF-A0A9P5EY19-F1
#
_cell.length_a   1.000
_cell.length_b   1.000
_cell.length_c   1.000
_cell.angle_alpha   90.00
_cell.angle_beta   90.00
_cell.angle_gamma   90.00
#
_symmetry.space_group_name_H-M   'P 1'
#
loop_
_entity.id
_entity.type
_entity.pdbx_description
1 polymer ?
#
loop_
_entity_poly.entity_id
_entity_poly.type
_entity_poly.pdbx_seq_one_letter_code
_entity_poly.pdbx_strand_id
1 'polypeptide(L)'
;MSSTICKKSIDSTMSHFTLSMGQASVQNNVSMWTTLSQCYDEIAKTFALQDPDSIITNPASISAVVHATFDHDAHQLIEQGHSSMLHGIDDVTKAHMLAQAVAGMVAFFRKLATHHEHGPVTQATFDRDVRRFAECELRAAMIRKIEESRIFGRCYTKSQIADLIMDAVEGKVNDAEFVSEDEYQNAIGWATELPARNMGLPWGFTIMALN
;
A
#
# COMPACT_ATOMS: atom_id res chain seq x y z
N MET A 1 -17.38 11.79 2.78
CA MET A 1 -16.07 11.69 3.49
C MET A 1 -14.91 11.93 2.53
N SER A 2 -13.87 12.65 2.97
CA SER A 2 -12.83 13.21 2.09
C SER A 2 -11.65 12.25 1.82
N SER A 3 -11.14 12.27 0.58
CA SER A 3 -9.90 11.60 0.12
C SER A 3 -8.71 11.87 1.08
N THR A 4 -8.71 13.01 1.76
CA THR A 4 -7.73 13.37 2.79
C THR A 4 -7.69 12.43 4.00
N ILE A 5 -8.83 11.91 4.48
CA ILE A 5 -8.89 10.97 5.62
C ILE A 5 -8.32 9.62 5.20
N CYS A 6 -8.63 9.17 3.98
CA CYS A 6 -8.08 7.93 3.42
C CYS A 6 -6.56 8.03 3.31
N LYS A 7 -6.04 9.12 2.72
CA LYS A 7 -4.60 9.37 2.62
C LYS A 7 -3.91 9.38 3.99
N LYS A 8 -4.46 10.13 4.95
CA LYS A 8 -3.93 10.18 6.32
C LYS A 8 -3.90 8.79 6.98
N SER A 9 -4.92 7.96 6.75
CA SER A 9 -5.00 6.61 7.29
C SER A 9 -3.92 5.71 6.69
N ILE A 10 -3.72 5.79 5.37
CA ILE A 10 -2.65 5.04 4.67
C ILE A 10 -1.28 5.49 5.17
N ASP A 11 -1.03 6.80 5.24
CA ASP A 11 0.24 7.37 5.70
C ASP A 11 0.59 6.90 7.12
N SER A 12 -0.41 6.75 8.00
CA SER A 12 -0.18 6.27 9.38
C SER A 12 0.41 4.85 9.43
N THR A 13 0.02 3.99 8.49
CA THR A 13 0.48 2.59 8.43
C THR A 13 1.84 2.41 7.74
N MET A 14 2.41 3.45 7.13
CA MET A 14 3.66 3.34 6.38
C MET A 14 4.87 3.00 7.26
N SER A 15 4.76 3.16 8.58
CA SER A 15 5.79 2.76 9.53
C SER A 15 6.06 1.25 9.49
N HIS A 16 5.04 0.44 9.19
CA HIS A 16 5.08 -1.03 9.16
C HIS A 16 5.78 -1.61 7.92
N PHE A 17 5.95 -0.80 6.88
CA PHE A 17 6.76 -1.15 5.71
C PHE A 17 8.23 -0.83 5.94
N THR A 18 9.10 -1.67 5.44
CA THR A 18 10.55 -1.45 5.39
C THR A 18 11.02 -1.49 3.94
N LEU A 19 12.01 -0.67 3.60
CA LEU A 19 12.61 -0.64 2.28
C LEU A 19 14.07 -1.06 2.41
N SER A 20 14.47 -2.09 1.67
CA SER A 20 15.85 -2.58 1.65
C SER A 20 16.23 -2.89 0.21
N MET A 21 17.35 -2.34 -0.25
CA MET A 21 17.91 -2.62 -1.58
C MET A 21 16.91 -2.47 -2.75
N GLY A 22 16.00 -1.49 -2.66
CA GLY A 22 14.97 -1.26 -3.70
C GLY A 22 13.77 -2.20 -3.62
N GLN A 23 13.63 -2.99 -2.56
CA GLN A 23 12.51 -3.89 -2.32
C GLN A 23 11.74 -3.49 -1.07
N ALA A 24 10.42 -3.65 -1.15
CA ALA A 24 9.54 -3.46 -0.01
C ALA A 24 9.44 -4.77 0.80
N SER A 25 9.49 -4.63 2.11
CA SER A 25 9.31 -5.70 3.08
C SER A 25 8.45 -5.22 4.25
N VAL A 26 8.14 -6.14 5.18
CA VAL A 26 7.41 -5.84 6.42
C VAL A 26 8.37 -5.95 7.59
N GLN A 27 8.12 -5.19 8.67
CA GLN A 27 8.90 -5.33 9.90
C GLN A 27 8.91 -6.79 10.40
N ASN A 28 10.08 -7.43 10.37
CA ASN A 28 10.26 -8.86 10.60
C ASN A 28 10.24 -9.30 12.08
N ASN A 29 10.13 -8.36 13.03
CA ASN A 29 10.17 -8.63 14.46
C ASN A 29 8.80 -8.99 15.06
N VAL A 30 7.72 -8.89 14.28
CA VAL A 30 6.34 -9.04 14.73
C VAL A 30 5.58 -9.93 13.72
N SER A 31 4.60 -10.69 14.19
CA SER A 31 3.78 -11.54 13.31
C SER A 31 2.90 -10.69 12.38
N MET A 32 2.60 -11.21 11.18
CA MET A 32 1.75 -10.52 10.20
C MET A 32 0.40 -10.12 10.82
N TRP A 33 -0.23 -11.01 11.58
CA TRP A 33 -1.49 -10.73 12.27
C TRP A 33 -1.40 -9.53 13.24
N THR A 34 -0.33 -9.46 14.03
CA THR A 34 -0.13 -8.35 14.96
C THR A 34 0.09 -7.04 14.21
N THR A 35 0.85 -7.04 13.11
CA THR A 35 1.01 -5.87 12.24
C THR A 35 -0.33 -5.43 11.65
N LEU A 36 -1.13 -6.37 11.14
CA LEU A 36 -2.47 -6.07 10.58
C LEU A 36 -3.42 -5.50 11.64
N SER A 37 -3.38 -6.03 12.86
CA SER A 37 -4.19 -5.51 13.97
C SER A 37 -3.78 -4.08 14.35
N GLN A 38 -2.48 -3.79 14.36
CA GLN A 38 -1.97 -2.43 14.62
C GLN A 38 -2.38 -1.46 13.51
N CYS A 39 -2.25 -1.85 12.23
CA CYS A 39 -2.73 -1.06 11.11
C CYS A 39 -4.24 -0.79 11.21
N TYR A 40 -5.03 -1.80 11.56
CA TYR A 40 -6.48 -1.64 11.74
C TYR A 40 -6.80 -0.59 12.80
N ASP A 41 -6.15 -0.66 13.96
CA ASP A 41 -6.36 0.30 15.05
C ASP A 41 -5.96 1.73 14.66
N GLU A 42 -4.85 1.90 13.94
CA GLU A 42 -4.40 3.21 13.43
C GLU A 42 -5.41 3.80 12.43
N ILE A 43 -5.93 2.99 11.52
CA ILE A 43 -6.95 3.39 10.54
C ILE A 43 -8.26 3.71 11.26
N ALA A 44 -8.74 2.86 12.15
CA ALA A 44 -9.97 3.06 12.91
C ALA A 44 -9.94 4.37 13.71
N LYS A 45 -8.81 4.65 14.39
CA LYS A 45 -8.58 5.92 15.10
C LYS A 45 -8.60 7.12 14.17
N THR A 46 -8.11 6.99 12.94
CA THR A 46 -8.08 8.08 11.96
C THR A 46 -9.47 8.41 11.43
N PHE A 47 -10.32 7.40 11.24
CA PHE A 47 -11.73 7.60 10.84
C PHE A 47 -12.63 8.07 11.99
N ALA A 48 -12.27 7.76 13.24
CA ALA A 48 -12.91 8.25 14.46
C ALA A 48 -14.46 8.11 14.45
N LEU A 49 -14.95 6.95 14.00
CA LEU A 49 -16.38 6.66 13.95
C LEU A 49 -16.99 6.55 15.34
N GLN A 50 -18.25 6.93 15.47
CA GLN A 50 -19.00 6.77 16.71
C GLN A 50 -19.28 5.29 16.95
N ASP A 51 -18.63 4.73 17.98
CA ASP A 51 -18.71 3.33 18.34
C ASP A 51 -18.94 3.19 19.86
N PRO A 52 -20.16 3.46 20.34
CA PRO A 52 -20.47 3.45 21.78
C PRO A 52 -20.29 2.07 22.42
N ASP A 53 -20.48 1.01 21.64
CA ASP A 53 -20.42 -0.38 22.10
C ASP A 53 -19.05 -1.03 21.86
N SER A 54 -18.04 -0.26 21.41
CA SER A 54 -16.67 -0.74 21.15
C SER A 54 -16.62 -1.92 20.15
N ILE A 55 -17.56 -1.94 19.20
CA ILE A 55 -17.70 -2.96 18.16
C ILE A 55 -16.49 -2.97 17.23
N ILE A 56 -16.04 -1.80 16.78
CA ILE A 56 -14.92 -1.65 15.85
C ILE A 56 -13.63 -2.16 16.49
N THR A 57 -13.41 -1.83 17.77
CA THR A 57 -12.21 -2.23 18.52
C THR A 57 -12.22 -3.69 18.99
N ASN A 58 -13.31 -4.42 18.79
CA ASN A 58 -13.39 -5.84 19.16
C ASN A 58 -12.44 -6.67 18.28
N PRO A 59 -11.59 -7.54 18.84
CA PRO A 59 -10.73 -8.44 18.06
C PRO A 59 -11.47 -9.27 16.99
N ALA A 60 -12.72 -9.65 17.26
CA ALA A 60 -13.55 -10.38 16.29
C ALA A 60 -13.87 -9.52 15.04
N SER A 61 -14.01 -8.21 15.22
CA SER A 61 -14.26 -7.25 14.14
C SER A 61 -13.03 -7.01 13.27
N ILE A 62 -11.84 -6.99 13.89
CA ILE A 62 -10.56 -6.94 13.16
C ILE A 62 -10.46 -8.16 12.24
N SER A 63 -10.68 -9.35 12.80
CA SER A 63 -10.70 -10.61 12.05
C SER A 63 -11.71 -10.56 10.91
N ALA A 64 -12.96 -10.18 11.20
CA ALA A 64 -14.00 -10.11 10.18
C ALA A 64 -13.63 -9.20 8.99
N VAL A 65 -13.02 -8.04 9.24
CA VAL A 65 -12.61 -7.09 8.18
C VAL A 65 -11.38 -7.59 7.42
N VAL A 66 -10.39 -8.18 8.10
CA VAL A 66 -9.23 -8.78 7.45
C VAL A 66 -9.68 -9.93 6.54
N HIS A 67 -10.51 -10.85 7.03
CA HIS A 67 -11.04 -11.94 6.22
C HIS A 67 -11.93 -11.45 5.07
N ALA A 68 -12.69 -10.38 5.28
CA ALA A 68 -13.47 -9.79 4.20
C ALA A 68 -12.62 -9.10 3.14
N THR A 69 -11.35 -8.80 3.44
CA THR A 69 -10.41 -8.22 2.47
C THR A 69 -9.80 -9.33 1.59
N PHE A 70 -9.34 -10.42 2.19
CA PHE A 70 -8.64 -11.48 1.49
C PHE A 70 -9.57 -12.59 0.97
N ASP A 71 -9.16 -13.28 -0.09
CA ASP A 71 -9.78 -14.55 -0.47
C ASP A 71 -9.40 -15.67 0.51
N HIS A 72 -10.20 -16.74 0.54
CA HIS A 72 -10.14 -17.79 1.56
C HIS A 72 -8.75 -18.45 1.69
N ASP A 73 -8.01 -18.55 0.59
CA ASP A 73 -6.69 -19.15 0.54
C ASP A 73 -5.62 -18.35 1.31
N ALA A 74 -5.80 -17.03 1.41
CA ALA A 74 -4.89 -16.15 2.15
C ALA A 74 -5.21 -16.08 3.66
N HIS A 75 -6.38 -16.56 4.10
CA HIS A 75 -6.79 -16.53 5.51
C HIS A 75 -5.90 -17.40 6.38
N GLN A 76 -5.63 -18.63 5.94
CA GLN A 76 -4.77 -19.57 6.69
C GLN A 76 -3.34 -19.04 6.84
N LEU A 77 -2.87 -18.31 5.84
CA LEU A 77 -1.52 -17.76 5.80
C LEU A 77 -1.36 -16.57 6.77
N ILE A 78 -2.44 -15.82 6.99
CA ILE A 78 -2.47 -14.66 7.90
C ILE A 78 -2.64 -15.09 9.36
N GLU A 79 -3.54 -16.04 9.63
CA GLU A 79 -3.87 -16.49 10.99
C GLU A 79 -2.81 -17.42 11.60
N GLN A 80 -2.12 -18.23 10.77
CA GLN A 80 -1.13 -19.19 11.25
C GLN A 80 0.24 -18.54 11.51
N GLY A 81 0.29 -17.34 12.09
CA GLY A 81 1.50 -16.55 12.39
C GLY A 81 2.59 -17.21 13.25
N HIS A 82 2.51 -18.52 13.50
CA HIS A 82 3.47 -19.36 14.21
C HIS A 82 3.99 -20.57 13.41
N SER A 83 3.50 -20.83 12.19
CA SER A 83 3.95 -21.97 11.40
C SER A 83 5.11 -21.59 10.47
N SER A 84 6.04 -22.52 10.29
CA SER A 84 7.23 -22.41 9.42
C SER A 84 6.95 -22.01 7.96
N MET A 85 5.68 -21.88 7.55
CA MET A 85 5.26 -21.50 6.21
C MET A 85 5.48 -20.00 5.93
N LEU A 86 5.27 -19.11 6.91
CA LEU A 86 5.47 -17.66 6.74
C LEU A 86 6.95 -17.27 6.62
N HIS A 87 7.86 -18.09 7.17
CA HIS A 87 9.30 -17.94 6.96
C HIS A 87 9.74 -18.28 5.53
N GLY A 88 8.92 -19.04 4.77
CA GLY A 88 9.17 -19.37 3.37
C GLY A 88 8.59 -18.36 2.38
N ILE A 89 7.86 -17.34 2.85
CA ILE A 89 7.25 -16.31 2.01
C ILE A 89 8.26 -15.19 1.82
N ASP A 90 8.48 -14.83 0.55
CA ASP A 90 9.35 -13.72 0.18
C ASP A 90 8.86 -12.40 0.79
N ASP A 91 9.81 -11.53 1.12
CA ASP A 91 9.53 -10.26 1.79
C ASP A 91 8.66 -9.34 0.93
N VAL A 92 8.83 -9.43 -0.40
CA VAL A 92 7.98 -8.73 -1.37
C VAL A 92 6.54 -9.20 -1.27
N THR A 93 6.29 -10.51 -1.17
CA THR A 93 4.93 -11.05 -1.01
C THR A 93 4.29 -10.60 0.29
N LYS A 94 5.05 -10.57 1.40
CA LYS A 94 4.55 -10.02 2.67
C LYS A 94 4.14 -8.55 2.53
N ALA A 95 4.93 -7.75 1.81
CA ALA A 95 4.62 -6.35 1.56
C ALA A 95 3.35 -6.17 0.70
N HIS A 96 3.15 -7.01 -0.32
CA HIS A 96 1.91 -7.05 -1.10
C HIS A 96 0.70 -7.34 -0.21
N MET A 97 0.79 -8.37 0.63
CA MET A 97 -0.30 -8.74 1.53
C MET A 97 -0.61 -7.61 2.51
N LEU A 98 0.40 -6.99 3.11
CA LEU A 98 0.19 -5.84 4.00
C LEU A 98 -0.51 -4.69 3.26
N ALA A 99 -0.08 -4.37 2.04
CA ALA A 99 -0.69 -3.31 1.24
C ALA A 99 -2.14 -3.61 0.85
N GLN A 100 -2.44 -4.86 0.47
CA GLN A 100 -3.80 -5.32 0.19
C GLN A 100 -4.69 -5.18 1.43
N ALA A 101 -4.19 -5.58 2.60
CA ALA A 101 -4.92 -5.45 3.85
C ALA A 101 -5.21 -3.98 4.20
N VAL A 102 -4.20 -3.11 4.13
CA VAL A 102 -4.34 -1.68 4.40
C VAL A 102 -5.35 -1.06 3.42
N ALA A 103 -5.25 -1.37 2.13
CA ALA A 103 -6.22 -0.90 1.13
C ALA A 103 -7.65 -1.36 1.47
N GLY A 104 -7.81 -2.64 1.81
CA GLY A 104 -9.11 -3.20 2.18
C GLY A 104 -9.72 -2.57 3.42
N MET A 105 -8.93 -2.43 4.49
CA MET A 105 -9.34 -1.75 5.73
C MET A 105 -9.76 -0.31 5.47
N VAL A 106 -8.95 0.47 4.74
CA VAL A 106 -9.26 1.88 4.44
C VAL A 106 -10.53 1.97 3.57
N ALA A 107 -10.68 1.11 2.56
CA ALA A 107 -11.87 1.07 1.72
C ALA A 107 -13.12 0.68 2.51
N PHE A 108 -13.00 -0.27 3.43
CA PHE A 108 -14.07 -0.67 4.34
C PHE A 108 -14.48 0.49 5.25
N PHE A 109 -13.52 1.11 5.98
CA PHE A 109 -13.81 2.23 6.87
C PHE A 109 -14.38 3.44 6.12
N ARG A 110 -13.92 3.70 4.90
CA ARG A 110 -14.51 4.73 4.03
C ARG A 110 -15.98 4.46 3.77
N LYS A 111 -16.35 3.23 3.42
CA LYS A 111 -17.76 2.85 3.19
C LYS A 111 -18.58 2.89 4.48
N LEU A 112 -18.05 2.32 5.56
CA LEU A 112 -18.69 2.32 6.86
C LEU A 112 -19.01 3.75 7.30
N ALA A 113 -18.05 4.66 7.15
CA ALA A 113 -18.23 6.05 7.47
C ALA A 113 -19.26 6.78 6.60
N THR A 114 -19.38 6.43 5.31
CA THR A 114 -20.44 6.99 4.46
C THR A 114 -21.84 6.51 4.86
N HIS A 115 -21.98 5.27 5.33
CA HIS A 115 -23.26 4.76 5.82
C HIS A 115 -23.63 5.30 7.21
N HIS A 116 -22.62 5.65 8.02
CA HIS A 116 -22.76 6.08 9.40
C HIS A 116 -22.47 7.57 9.62
N GLU A 117 -22.60 8.40 8.58
CA GLU A 117 -22.34 9.84 8.66
C GLU A 117 -23.20 10.55 9.72
N HIS A 118 -24.36 9.98 10.06
CA HIS A 118 -25.33 10.57 10.99
C HIS A 118 -25.71 9.65 12.17
N GLY A 119 -24.98 8.55 12.42
CA GLY A 119 -25.36 7.63 13.48
C GLY A 119 -24.28 6.64 13.90
N PRO A 120 -24.40 6.06 15.11
CA PRO A 120 -23.41 5.15 15.65
C PRO A 120 -23.33 3.85 14.83
N VAL A 121 -22.16 3.23 14.85
CA VAL A 121 -21.97 1.87 14.34
C VAL A 121 -22.63 0.89 15.31
N THR A 122 -23.44 -0.02 14.78
CA THR A 122 -24.09 -1.09 15.54
C THR A 122 -23.58 -2.44 15.03
N GLN A 123 -23.65 -3.50 15.84
CA GLN A 123 -23.18 -4.82 15.43
C GLN A 123 -23.86 -5.29 14.13
N ALA A 124 -25.18 -5.11 14.02
CA ALA A 124 -25.94 -5.54 12.85
C ALA A 124 -25.55 -4.77 11.57
N THR A 125 -25.25 -3.48 11.67
CA THR A 125 -24.82 -2.69 10.51
C THR A 125 -23.39 -3.02 10.13
N PHE A 126 -22.51 -3.23 11.11
CA PHE A 126 -21.14 -3.67 10.91
C PHE A 126 -21.08 -5.03 10.18
N ASP A 127 -21.76 -6.05 10.69
CA ASP A 127 -21.77 -7.41 10.10
C ASP A 127 -22.35 -7.42 8.68
N ARG A 128 -23.32 -6.55 8.41
CA ARG A 128 -23.89 -6.38 7.07
C ARG A 128 -22.87 -5.75 6.12
N ASP A 129 -22.18 -4.71 6.57
CA ASP A 129 -21.24 -3.96 5.74
C ASP A 129 -19.96 -4.78 5.49
N VAL A 130 -19.52 -5.60 6.44
CA VAL A 130 -18.43 -6.59 6.24
C VAL A 130 -18.79 -7.58 5.14
N ARG A 131 -19.98 -8.18 5.19
CA ARG A 131 -20.45 -9.12 4.15
C ARG A 131 -20.54 -8.46 2.78
N ARG A 132 -21.14 -7.27 2.72
CA ARG A 132 -21.21 -6.48 1.47
C ARG A 132 -19.84 -6.10 0.93
N PHE A 133 -18.87 -5.86 1.80
CA PHE A 133 -17.51 -5.56 1.40
C PHE A 133 -16.81 -6.78 0.79
N ALA A 134 -16.96 -7.96 1.41
CA ALA A 134 -16.42 -9.22 0.89
C ALA A 134 -16.92 -9.54 -0.53
N GLU A 135 -18.17 -9.21 -0.84
CA GLU A 135 -18.79 -9.43 -2.15
C GLU A 135 -18.56 -8.28 -3.15
N CYS A 136 -17.90 -7.19 -2.75
CA CYS A 136 -17.82 -6.00 -3.58
C CYS A 136 -16.74 -6.12 -4.67
N GLU A 137 -17.08 -5.71 -5.90
CA GLU A 137 -16.14 -5.65 -7.03
C GLU A 137 -14.90 -4.78 -6.75
N LEU A 138 -15.06 -3.70 -5.95
CA LEU A 138 -13.95 -2.85 -5.52
C LEU A 138 -12.87 -3.68 -4.80
N ARG A 139 -13.25 -4.69 -4.01
CA ARG A 139 -12.32 -5.57 -3.30
C ARG A 139 -11.42 -6.29 -4.30
N ALA A 140 -12.02 -6.97 -5.27
CA ALA A 140 -11.29 -7.72 -6.29
C ALA A 140 -10.38 -6.79 -7.14
N ALA A 141 -10.89 -5.62 -7.53
CA ALA A 141 -10.12 -4.63 -8.29
C ALA A 141 -8.89 -4.12 -7.50
N MET A 142 -9.05 -3.85 -6.21
CA MET A 142 -7.95 -3.41 -5.34
C MET A 142 -6.88 -4.47 -5.19
N ILE A 143 -7.27 -5.71 -4.87
CA ILE A 143 -6.34 -6.84 -4.70
C ILE A 143 -5.52 -7.02 -5.96
N ARG A 144 -6.20 -7.08 -7.12
CA ARG A 144 -5.57 -7.26 -8.42
C ARG A 144 -4.59 -6.13 -8.76
N LYS A 145 -4.99 -4.87 -8.53
CA LYS A 145 -4.12 -3.71 -8.81
C LYS A 145 -2.85 -3.73 -7.98
N ILE A 146 -2.95 -4.14 -6.71
CA ILE A 146 -1.78 -4.23 -5.82
C ILE A 146 -0.91 -5.42 -6.21
N GLU A 147 -1.51 -6.57 -6.51
CA GLU A 147 -0.81 -7.81 -6.91
C GLU A 147 -0.05 -7.67 -8.23
N GLU A 148 -0.63 -6.99 -9.23
CA GLU A 148 0.02 -6.75 -10.53
C GLU A 148 1.12 -5.67 -10.45
N SER A 149 1.25 -4.97 -9.33
CA SER A 149 2.18 -3.85 -9.17
C SER A 149 3.63 -4.31 -9.00
N ARG A 150 4.50 -3.80 -9.85
CA ARG A 150 5.96 -4.04 -9.75
C ARG A 150 6.64 -3.16 -8.70
N ILE A 151 5.92 -2.22 -8.10
CA ILE A 151 6.48 -1.24 -7.17
C ILE A 151 7.16 -1.93 -6.00
N PHE A 152 6.61 -3.02 -5.46
CA PHE A 152 7.21 -3.72 -4.31
C PHE A 152 8.57 -4.35 -4.60
N GLY A 153 8.89 -4.65 -5.85
CA GLY A 153 10.21 -5.11 -6.28
C GLY A 153 11.16 -4.00 -6.74
N ARG A 154 10.66 -2.76 -6.87
CA ARG A 154 11.38 -1.56 -7.34
C ARG A 154 10.91 -0.31 -6.57
N CYS A 155 10.91 -0.39 -5.25
CA CYS A 155 10.43 0.67 -4.36
C CYS A 155 11.61 1.41 -3.75
N TYR A 156 11.67 2.72 -3.96
CA TYR A 156 12.70 3.58 -3.37
C TYR A 156 12.15 4.46 -2.25
N THR A 157 10.83 4.67 -2.21
CA THR A 157 10.18 5.52 -1.21
C THR A 157 8.84 4.94 -0.73
N LYS A 158 8.54 5.09 0.55
CA LYS A 158 7.27 4.60 1.13
C LYS A 158 6.04 5.32 0.54
N SER A 159 6.22 6.55 0.05
CA SER A 159 5.17 7.30 -0.64
C SER A 159 4.69 6.58 -1.90
N GLN A 160 5.56 5.89 -2.64
CA GLN A 160 5.14 5.10 -3.81
C GLN A 160 4.16 3.97 -3.43
N ILE A 161 4.36 3.35 -2.25
CA ILE A 161 3.44 2.34 -1.73
C ILE A 161 2.13 3.00 -1.29
N ALA A 162 2.21 4.13 -0.58
CA ALA A 162 1.03 4.87 -0.13
C ALA A 162 0.15 5.34 -1.29
N ASP A 163 0.76 5.89 -2.34
CA ASP A 163 0.07 6.37 -3.54
C ASP A 163 -0.59 5.20 -4.30
N LEU A 164 0.09 4.06 -4.44
CA LEU A 164 -0.51 2.84 -5.01
C LEU A 164 -1.74 2.37 -4.22
N ILE A 165 -1.64 2.30 -2.89
CA ILE A 165 -2.75 1.91 -2.02
C ILE A 165 -3.91 2.90 -2.18
N MET A 166 -3.61 4.20 -2.21
CA MET A 166 -4.61 5.25 -2.37
C MET A 166 -5.33 5.14 -3.71
N ASP A 167 -4.60 4.92 -4.79
CA ASP A 167 -5.15 4.74 -6.13
C ASP A 167 -5.98 3.45 -6.26
N ALA A 168 -5.63 2.40 -5.53
CA ALA A 168 -6.45 1.20 -5.43
C ALA A 168 -7.76 1.49 -4.69
N VAL A 169 -7.68 2.16 -3.53
CA VAL A 169 -8.84 2.55 -2.72
C VAL A 169 -9.79 3.47 -3.49
N GLU A 170 -9.29 4.44 -4.24
CA GLU A 170 -10.12 5.35 -5.05
C GLU A 170 -10.80 4.65 -6.24
N GLY A 171 -10.43 3.41 -6.57
CA GLY A 171 -11.00 2.68 -7.70
C GLY A 171 -10.68 3.34 -9.04
N LYS A 172 -9.65 4.20 -9.09
CA LYS A 172 -9.13 4.77 -10.32
C LYS A 172 -8.42 3.66 -11.08
N VAL A 173 -9.12 3.05 -12.02
CA VAL A 173 -8.52 2.23 -13.05
C VAL A 173 -7.93 3.20 -14.07
N ASN A 174 -6.73 3.69 -13.79
CA ASN A 174 -5.92 4.27 -14.85
C ASN A 174 -5.38 3.08 -15.66
N ASP A 175 -5.92 2.89 -16.86
CA ASP A 175 -5.26 2.22 -17.99
C ASP A 175 -4.06 3.04 -18.53
N ALA A 176 -3.79 4.19 -17.91
CA ALA A 176 -2.53 4.86 -18.03
C ALA A 176 -1.57 4.28 -16.99
N GLU A 177 -0.34 3.98 -17.43
CA GLU A 177 0.88 3.87 -16.62
C GLU A 177 1.44 2.44 -16.43
N PHE A 178 1.94 1.76 -17.47
CA PHE A 178 3.27 2.02 -18.04
C PHE A 178 3.69 3.51 -18.05
N VAL A 179 3.97 4.09 -16.87
CA VAL A 179 4.93 5.21 -16.85
C VAL A 179 6.27 4.53 -17.08
N SER A 180 6.74 4.63 -18.32
CA SER A 180 8.14 4.36 -18.65
C SER A 180 9.03 5.04 -17.62
N GLU A 181 10.08 4.34 -17.17
CA GLU A 181 11.04 4.70 -16.11
C GLU A 181 11.71 6.09 -16.26
N ASP A 182 11.42 6.85 -17.32
CA ASP A 182 12.01 8.14 -17.65
C ASP A 182 11.56 9.29 -16.73
N GLU A 183 10.37 9.23 -16.12
CA GLU A 183 9.87 10.36 -15.31
C GLU A 183 10.41 10.34 -13.86
N TYR A 184 10.67 9.15 -13.30
CA TYR A 184 11.34 9.04 -11.99
C TYR A 184 12.86 9.30 -12.07
N GLN A 185 13.49 9.06 -13.24
CA GLN A 185 14.88 9.51 -13.45
C GLN A 185 15.00 11.03 -13.58
N ASN A 186 13.95 11.72 -14.08
CA ASN A 186 13.93 13.19 -14.14
C ASN A 186 13.71 13.88 -12.78
N ALA A 187 13.15 13.17 -11.79
CA ALA A 187 12.97 13.71 -10.44
C ALA A 187 14.22 13.58 -9.54
N ILE A 188 15.19 12.74 -9.94
CA ILE A 188 16.54 12.78 -9.36
C ILE A 188 17.31 13.87 -10.12
N GLY A 189 17.19 15.10 -9.63
CA GLY A 189 18.01 16.21 -10.06
C GLY A 189 19.49 15.89 -9.89
N TRP A 190 20.10 15.32 -10.92
CA TRP A 190 21.50 15.55 -11.20
C TRP A 190 21.66 17.06 -11.26
N ALA A 191 22.46 17.61 -10.36
CA ALA A 191 22.90 18.98 -10.43
C ALA A 191 23.62 19.19 -11.78
N THR A 192 22.86 19.62 -12.79
CA THR A 192 23.39 20.19 -14.03
C THR A 192 23.84 21.61 -13.72
N GLU A 193 25.07 21.74 -13.27
CA GLU A 193 25.89 22.90 -13.62
C GLU A 193 27.13 22.43 -14.38
N LEU A 194 26.89 21.90 -15.59
CA LEU A 194 27.83 22.09 -16.68
C LEU A 194 27.39 23.35 -17.44
N PRO A 195 28.11 24.48 -17.32
CA PRO A 195 27.92 25.55 -18.28
C PRO A 195 28.48 25.07 -19.62
N ALA A 196 27.59 24.78 -20.57
CA ALA A 196 27.95 24.71 -21.97
C ALA A 196 28.46 26.10 -22.41
N ARG A 197 29.79 26.29 -22.40
CA ARG A 197 30.44 27.42 -23.07
C ARG A 197 31.86 27.05 -23.48
N ASN A 198 32.08 27.04 -24.79
CA ASN A 198 33.34 26.89 -25.53
C ASN A 198 33.94 25.47 -25.63
N MET A 199 33.49 24.72 -26.63
CA MET A 199 34.30 23.69 -27.29
C MET A 199 35.49 24.38 -28.02
N GLY A 200 36.53 24.71 -27.26
CA GLY A 200 37.83 25.05 -27.81
C GLY A 200 38.52 23.78 -28.28
N LEU A 201 38.57 23.57 -29.59
CA LEU A 201 39.37 22.55 -30.25
C LEU A 201 40.80 22.54 -29.69
N PRO A 202 41.36 21.40 -29.23
CA PRO A 202 42.80 21.28 -29.10
C PRO A 202 43.41 21.21 -30.51
N TRP A 203 43.97 22.32 -30.96
CA TRP A 203 44.85 22.38 -32.12
C TRP A 203 46.10 21.55 -31.81
N GLY A 204 46.19 20.33 -32.36
CA GLY A 204 47.37 19.50 -32.17
C GLY A 204 47.29 18.04 -32.61
N PHE A 205 46.51 17.70 -33.65
CA PHE A 205 46.73 16.42 -34.34
C PHE A 205 47.72 16.66 -35.49
N THR A 206 49.00 16.41 -35.23
CA THR A 206 49.97 16.18 -36.30
C THR A 206 49.77 14.76 -36.81
N ILE A 207 49.35 14.62 -38.07
CA ILE A 207 49.37 13.36 -38.80
C ILE A 207 50.83 13.02 -39.08
N MET A 208 51.38 11.99 -38.44
CA MET A 208 52.64 11.38 -38.88
C MET A 208 52.35 10.39 -40.01
N ALA A 209 52.85 10.70 -41.21
CA ALA A 209 52.99 9.74 -42.29
C ALA A 209 54.10 8.74 -41.93
N LEU A 210 53.78 7.45 -41.97
CA LEU A 210 54.78 6.37 -41.94
C LEU A 210 55.51 6.34 -43.28
N ASN A 211 56.84 6.29 -43.22
CA ASN A 211 57.75 6.09 -44.36
C ASN A 211 57.85 4.60 -44.69
#